data_AF-A0A251TLX8-F1
#
_entry.id   AF-A0A251TLX8-F1
#
_cell.length_a   1.000
_cell.length_b   1.000
_cell.length_c   1.000
_cell.angle_alpha   90.00
_cell.angle_beta   90.00
_cell.angle_gamma   90.00
#
_symmetry.space_group_name_H-M   'P 1'
#
loop_
_entity.id
_entity.type
_entity.pdbx_description
1 polymer ?
#
loop_
_entity_poly.entity_id
_entity_poly.type
_entity_poly.pdbx_seq_one_letter_code
_entity_poly.pdbx_strand_id
1 'polypeptide(L)'
;MNEARKANQSAMVAEKKRKDGPQESRGISKQKWLDERKKKIGKLLDANGLDMKEAYMLDTQQVAETKYKKWEKEPAPAGWDVFNQKTLYDAHKKRTKKIDVDLEEYNRMKEADPEFYREASSLQYGKAPKVSEDKIERMVKELRDKDEKRNAFSRRRRFHEEKDIDSINDRNEHFNKKIERAFGRYTLEIKNNLERGTALPD
;
A
#
# COMPACT_ATOMS: atom_id res chain seq x y z
N MET A 1 29.08 20.48 43.20
CA MET A 1 28.22 19.43 43.82
C MET A 1 26.72 19.65 43.63
N ASN A 2 26.20 20.90 43.63
CA ASN A 2 24.75 21.16 43.48
C ASN A 2 24.22 21.08 42.04
N GLU A 3 25.06 21.33 41.03
CA GLU A 3 24.63 21.26 39.62
C GLU A 3 24.31 19.83 39.18
N ALA A 4 25.11 18.84 39.58
CA ALA A 4 24.86 17.43 39.27
C ALA A 4 23.56 16.93 39.90
N ARG A 5 23.24 17.35 41.14
CA ARG A 5 21.96 17.02 41.79
C ARG A 5 20.78 17.66 41.07
N LYS A 6 20.91 18.93 40.67
CA LYS A 6 19.88 19.66 39.91
C LYS A 6 19.66 19.05 38.52
N ALA A 7 20.74 18.66 37.84
CA ALA A 7 20.68 17.98 36.55
C ALA A 7 19.97 16.62 36.68
N ASN A 8 20.33 15.80 37.67
CA ASN A 8 19.70 14.51 37.91
C ASN A 8 18.21 14.66 38.28
N GLN A 9 17.86 15.62 39.13
CA GLN A 9 16.47 15.91 39.48
C GLN A 9 15.66 16.37 38.26
N SER A 10 16.24 17.24 37.42
CA SER A 10 15.59 17.69 36.18
C SER A 10 15.39 16.55 35.19
N ALA A 11 16.37 15.65 35.05
CA ALA A 11 16.29 14.46 34.21
C ALA A 11 15.20 13.48 34.72
N MET A 12 15.13 13.26 36.04
CA MET A 12 14.09 12.44 36.66
C MET A 12 12.68 13.01 36.42
N VAL A 13 12.51 14.33 36.55
CA VAL A 13 11.22 15.01 36.29
C VAL A 13 10.86 14.96 34.80
N ALA A 14 11.84 15.07 33.90
CA ALA A 14 11.61 14.93 32.46
C ALA A 14 11.21 13.49 32.07
N GLU A 15 11.87 12.47 32.62
CA GLU A 15 11.52 11.06 32.45
C GLU A 15 10.09 10.77 32.94
N LYS A 16 9.73 11.30 34.12
CA LYS A 16 8.38 11.17 34.68
C LYS A 16 7.33 11.86 33.80
N LYS A 17 7.59 13.08 33.32
CA LYS A 17 6.71 13.79 32.38
C LYS A 17 6.58 13.08 31.02
N ARG A 18 7.60 12.35 30.57
CA ARG A 18 7.55 11.54 29.35
C ARG A 18 6.69 10.30 29.52
N LYS A 19 6.76 9.64 30.68
CA LYS A 19 5.95 8.46 31.02
C LYS A 19 4.49 8.81 31.34
N ASP A 20 4.26 9.92 32.04
CA ASP A 20 2.93 10.40 32.45
C ASP A 20 2.30 11.36 31.43
N GLY A 21 2.92 11.54 30.26
CA GLY A 21 2.43 12.44 29.22
C GLY A 21 1.06 11.98 28.68
N PRO A 22 0.12 12.90 28.40
CA PRO A 22 -1.18 12.53 27.85
C PRO A 22 -1.00 11.78 26.53
N GLN A 23 -1.62 10.60 26.44
CA GLN A 23 -1.60 9.78 25.24
C GLN A 23 -2.25 10.58 24.10
N GLU A 24 -1.43 11.08 23.17
CA GLU A 24 -1.92 11.94 22.09
C GLU A 24 -2.96 11.19 21.26
N SER A 25 -4.09 11.85 20.99
CA SER A 25 -5.13 11.27 20.15
C SER A 25 -4.59 11.01 18.74
N ARG A 26 -5.11 9.96 18.09
CA ARG A 26 -4.69 9.57 16.73
C ARG A 26 -4.75 10.78 15.79
N GLY A 27 -3.59 11.22 15.29
CA GLY A 27 -3.46 12.29 14.29
C GLY A 27 -2.69 13.53 14.77
N ILE A 28 -2.72 13.86 16.07
CA ILE A 28 -2.05 15.06 16.62
C ILE A 28 -0.53 14.95 16.51
N SER A 29 0.03 13.77 16.76
CA SER A 29 1.48 13.50 16.64
C SER A 29 2.02 13.77 15.22
N LYS A 30 1.24 13.44 14.19
CA LYS A 30 1.62 13.70 12.79
C LYS A 30 1.62 15.20 12.49
N GLN A 31 0.66 15.94 13.01
CA GLN A 31 0.54 17.38 12.80
C GLN A 31 1.67 18.13 13.52
N LYS A 32 1.96 17.76 14.78
CA LYS A 32 3.13 18.27 15.52
C LYS A 32 4.45 17.97 14.80
N TRP A 33 4.63 16.74 14.29
CA TRP A 33 5.81 16.38 13.51
C TRP A 33 5.95 17.21 12.23
N LEU A 34 4.84 17.48 11.53
CA LEU A 34 4.83 18.35 10.34
C LEU A 34 5.19 19.79 10.71
N ASP A 35 4.67 20.31 11.81
CA ASP A 35 4.91 21.69 12.26
C ASP A 35 6.35 21.87 12.76
N GLU A 36 6.89 20.91 13.51
CA GLU A 36 8.30 20.90 13.91
C GLU A 36 9.23 20.80 12.70
N ARG A 37 8.86 19.96 11.72
CA ARG A 37 9.61 19.85 10.46
C ARG A 37 9.56 21.16 9.67
N LYS A 38 8.39 21.82 9.58
CA LYS A 38 8.25 23.14 8.95
C LYS A 38 9.10 24.19 9.67
N LYS A 39 9.12 24.21 11.01
CA LYS A 39 9.96 25.12 11.79
C LYS A 39 11.45 24.89 11.57
N LYS A 40 11.90 23.63 11.49
CA LYS A 40 13.31 23.31 11.19
C LYS A 40 13.70 23.72 9.77
N ILE A 41 12.84 23.46 8.79
CA ILE A 41 13.06 23.87 7.39
C ILE A 41 13.04 25.39 7.28
N GLY A 42 12.07 26.07 7.90
CA GLY A 42 11.99 27.54 7.94
C GLY A 42 13.26 28.17 8.52
N LYS A 43 13.75 27.69 9.68
CA LYS A 43 15.01 28.17 10.25
C LYS A 43 16.22 27.99 9.34
N LEU A 44 16.29 26.88 8.61
CA LEU A 44 17.37 26.62 7.65
C LEU A 44 17.26 27.52 6.42
N LEU A 45 16.05 27.85 5.98
CA LEU A 45 15.81 28.75 4.86
C LEU A 45 16.08 30.20 5.23
N ASP A 46 15.58 30.64 6.40
CA ASP A 46 15.85 31.96 6.97
C ASP A 46 17.36 32.19 7.15
N ALA A 47 18.10 31.17 7.60
CA ALA A 47 19.56 31.24 7.74
C ALA A 47 20.30 31.35 6.40
N ASN A 48 19.71 30.85 5.31
CA ASN A 48 20.25 30.97 3.96
C ASN A 48 19.62 32.13 3.16
N GLY A 49 18.69 32.91 3.74
CA GLY A 49 17.98 34.00 3.09
C GLY A 49 17.02 33.55 1.97
N LEU A 50 16.58 32.29 1.98
CA LEU A 50 15.72 31.69 0.94
C LEU A 50 14.26 31.68 1.38
N ASP A 51 13.33 31.83 0.43
CA ASP A 51 11.89 31.70 0.71
C ASP A 51 11.46 30.23 0.79
N MET A 52 10.33 29.95 1.43
CA MET A 52 9.73 28.61 1.54
C MET A 52 9.48 27.96 0.16
N LYS A 53 9.30 28.77 -0.88
CA LYS A 53 9.16 28.32 -2.28
C LYS A 53 10.47 27.78 -2.86
N GLU A 54 11.62 28.27 -2.40
CA GLU A 54 12.96 27.90 -2.87
C GLU A 54 13.58 26.77 -2.03
N ALA A 55 12.78 26.16 -1.14
CA ALA A 55 13.24 25.11 -0.23
C ALA A 55 13.86 23.89 -0.93
N TYR A 56 13.53 23.67 -2.20
CA TYR A 56 14.11 22.61 -3.02
C TYR A 56 15.61 22.83 -3.32
N MET A 57 16.12 24.06 -3.22
CA MET A 57 17.54 24.38 -3.45
C MET A 57 18.45 23.84 -2.34
N LEU A 58 17.91 23.53 -1.17
CA LEU A 58 18.64 22.91 -0.05
C LEU A 58 18.64 21.37 -0.10
N ASP A 59 17.93 20.77 -1.06
CA ASP A 59 17.96 19.31 -1.21
C ASP A 59 19.28 18.87 -1.86
N THR A 60 19.94 17.89 -1.25
CA THR A 60 21.05 17.19 -1.90
C THR A 60 20.54 16.40 -3.10
N GLN A 61 21.40 16.19 -4.10
CA GLN A 61 21.06 15.42 -5.30
C GLN A 61 20.42 14.06 -4.98
N GLN A 62 20.93 13.35 -3.98
CA GLN A 62 20.40 12.05 -3.53
C GLN A 62 18.98 12.17 -2.93
N VAL A 63 18.72 13.22 -2.16
CA VAL A 63 17.40 13.47 -1.55
C VAL A 63 16.39 13.87 -2.63
N ALA A 64 16.80 14.69 -3.59
CA ALA A 64 15.98 15.05 -4.74
C ALA A 64 15.63 13.81 -5.58
N GLU A 65 16.61 12.99 -5.96
CA GLU A 65 16.41 11.79 -6.76
C GLU A 65 15.45 10.79 -6.09
N THR A 66 15.60 10.58 -4.77
CA THR A 66 14.68 9.70 -4.03
C THR A 66 13.27 10.27 -3.88
N LYS A 67 13.10 11.61 -3.89
CA LYS A 67 11.77 12.25 -3.93
C LYS A 67 11.12 12.07 -5.30
N TYR A 68 11.84 12.36 -6.38
CA TYR A 68 11.32 12.23 -7.74
C TYR A 68 11.00 10.79 -8.11
N LYS A 69 11.86 9.82 -7.75
CA LYS A 69 11.58 8.39 -7.94
C LYS A 69 10.33 7.89 -7.20
N LYS A 70 9.96 8.51 -6.07
CA LYS A 70 8.70 8.20 -5.37
C LYS A 70 7.47 8.78 -6.06
N TRP A 71 7.65 9.85 -6.84
CA TRP A 71 6.58 10.51 -7.59
C TRP A 71 6.38 9.84 -8.95
N GLU A 72 7.43 9.29 -9.54
CA GLU A 72 7.35 8.39 -10.69
C GLU A 72 6.66 7.08 -10.27
N LYS A 73 5.34 7.03 -10.49
CA LYS A 73 4.56 5.82 -10.33
C LYS A 73 4.44 5.13 -11.67
N GLU A 74 4.87 3.88 -11.75
CA GLU A 74 4.56 3.05 -12.90
C GLU A 74 3.03 2.93 -13.06
N PRO A 75 2.50 3.06 -14.29
CA PRO A 75 1.07 2.94 -14.52
C PRO A 75 0.59 1.56 -14.10
N ALA A 76 -0.53 1.53 -13.37
CA ALA A 76 -1.14 0.27 -12.99
C ALA A 76 -1.66 -0.46 -14.25
N PRO A 77 -1.49 -1.79 -14.36
CA PRO A 77 -2.09 -2.57 -15.44
C PRO A 77 -3.60 -2.33 -15.48
N ALA A 78 -4.14 -2.06 -16.66
CA ALA A 78 -5.56 -1.73 -16.85
C ALA A 78 -6.26 -2.81 -17.70
N GLY A 79 -7.55 -3.01 -17.47
CA GLY A 79 -8.37 -3.93 -18.26
C GLY A 79 -7.85 -5.38 -18.21
N TRP A 80 -7.66 -5.99 -19.38
CA TRP A 80 -7.19 -7.37 -19.52
C TRP A 80 -5.69 -7.55 -19.29
N ASP A 81 -4.89 -6.47 -19.33
CA ASP A 81 -3.44 -6.53 -19.09
C ASP A 81 -3.06 -6.92 -17.65
N VAL A 82 -4.04 -6.92 -16.74
CA VAL A 82 -3.89 -7.46 -15.40
C VAL A 82 -3.53 -8.96 -15.41
N PHE A 83 -3.94 -9.69 -16.45
CA PHE A 83 -3.68 -11.13 -16.60
C PHE A 83 -2.50 -11.45 -17.52
N ASN A 84 -1.74 -10.44 -17.94
CA ASN A 84 -0.53 -10.65 -18.75
C ASN A 84 0.56 -11.38 -17.94
N GLN A 85 1.40 -12.15 -18.63
CA GLN A 85 2.57 -12.83 -18.05
C GLN A 85 3.45 -11.89 -17.23
N LYS A 86 3.68 -10.66 -17.70
CA LYS A 86 4.44 -9.64 -16.98
C LYS A 86 3.81 -9.29 -15.63
N THR A 87 2.51 -9.02 -15.61
CA THR A 87 1.78 -8.68 -14.39
C THR A 87 1.76 -9.84 -13.38
N LEU A 88 1.60 -11.07 -13.88
CA LEU A 88 1.67 -12.28 -13.06
C LEU A 88 3.08 -12.48 -12.47
N TYR A 89 4.12 -12.24 -13.27
CA TYR A 89 5.50 -12.27 -12.81
C TYR A 89 5.77 -11.20 -11.74
N ASP A 90 5.30 -9.96 -11.94
CA ASP A 90 5.47 -8.89 -10.96
C ASP A 90 4.72 -9.18 -9.65
N ALA A 91 3.54 -9.80 -9.73
CA ALA A 91 2.82 -10.28 -8.55
C ALA A 91 3.61 -11.38 -7.81
N HIS A 92 4.22 -12.32 -8.53
CA HIS A 92 5.11 -13.33 -7.95
C HIS A 92 6.36 -12.69 -7.31
N LYS A 93 6.98 -11.72 -7.98
CA LYS A 93 8.12 -10.95 -7.45
C LYS A 93 7.76 -10.18 -6.18
N LYS A 94 6.56 -9.62 -6.08
CA LYS A 94 6.06 -8.98 -4.85
C LYS A 94 5.82 -10.01 -3.74
N ARG A 95 5.32 -11.20 -4.08
CA ARG A 95 5.11 -12.31 -3.12
C ARG A 95 6.44 -12.77 -2.52
N THR A 96 7.42 -13.06 -3.36
CA THR A 96 8.75 -13.52 -2.94
C THR A 96 9.47 -12.51 -2.05
N LYS A 97 9.33 -11.20 -2.32
CA LYS A 97 9.85 -10.14 -1.45
C LYS A 97 9.24 -10.10 -0.04
N LYS A 98 8.02 -10.62 0.16
CA LYS A 98 7.37 -10.68 1.48
C LYS A 98 7.83 -11.91 2.29
N ILE A 99 8.47 -12.88 1.66
CA ILE A 99 8.92 -14.10 2.33
C ILE A 99 10.19 -13.76 3.12
N ASP A 100 10.12 -13.98 4.42
CA ASP A 100 11.25 -13.86 5.33
C ASP A 100 11.96 -15.22 5.47
N VAL A 101 13.26 -15.23 5.22
CA VAL A 101 14.10 -16.43 5.13
C VAL A 101 15.04 -16.47 6.33
N ASP A 102 14.90 -17.52 7.14
CA ASP A 102 15.81 -17.80 8.25
C ASP A 102 17.11 -18.42 7.72
N LEU A 103 18.19 -17.64 7.74
CA LEU A 103 19.50 -18.06 7.25
C LEU A 103 20.20 -19.05 8.20
N GLU A 104 19.93 -18.99 9.50
CA GLU A 104 20.55 -19.88 10.48
C GLU A 104 20.00 -21.29 10.35
N GLU A 105 18.69 -21.41 10.21
CA GLU A 105 18.06 -22.70 9.92
C GLU A 105 18.49 -23.26 8.56
N TYR A 106 18.57 -22.40 7.54
CA TYR A 106 19.07 -22.79 6.22
C TYR A 106 20.50 -23.38 6.29
N ASN A 107 21.41 -22.73 7.02
CA ASN A 107 22.78 -23.22 7.18
C ASN A 107 22.83 -24.54 7.96
N ARG A 108 22.03 -24.69 9.02
CA ARG A 108 21.91 -25.98 9.74
C ARG A 108 21.43 -27.12 8.85
N MET A 109 20.43 -26.87 8.00
CA MET A 109 19.94 -27.86 7.05
C MET A 109 20.98 -28.20 5.98
N LYS A 110 21.76 -27.20 5.55
CA LYS A 110 22.85 -27.37 4.59
C LYS A 110 23.99 -28.23 5.13
N GLU A 111 24.35 -28.07 6.40
CA GLU A 111 25.38 -28.89 7.05
C GLU A 111 24.90 -30.32 7.35
N ALA A 112 23.59 -30.49 7.61
CA ALA A 112 23.00 -31.78 7.93
C ALA A 112 22.79 -32.70 6.72
N ASP A 113 22.59 -32.15 5.51
CA ASP A 113 22.37 -32.92 4.29
C ASP A 113 23.60 -32.86 3.35
N PRO A 114 24.37 -33.95 3.20
CA PRO A 114 25.48 -34.02 2.24
C PRO A 114 25.03 -33.81 0.78
N GLU A 115 23.77 -34.10 0.46
CA GLU A 115 23.16 -33.94 -0.88
C GLU A 115 22.21 -32.72 -0.90
N PHE A 116 22.56 -31.64 -0.20
CA PHE A 116 21.72 -30.45 -0.10
C PHE A 116 21.42 -29.79 -1.45
N TYR A 117 22.43 -29.72 -2.33
CA TYR A 117 22.28 -29.22 -3.70
C TYR A 117 21.96 -30.39 -4.64
N ARG A 118 20.67 -30.68 -4.79
CA ARG A 118 20.19 -31.82 -5.58
C ARG A 118 20.15 -31.50 -7.07
N GLU A 119 20.67 -32.41 -7.88
CA GLU A 119 20.52 -32.38 -9.33
C GLU A 119 19.17 -32.96 -9.77
N ALA A 120 18.76 -32.70 -11.02
CA ALA A 120 17.49 -33.17 -11.57
C ALA A 120 17.34 -34.71 -11.59
N SER A 121 18.46 -35.44 -11.53
CA SER A 121 18.53 -36.91 -11.47
C SER A 121 18.49 -37.48 -10.05
N SER A 122 18.49 -36.64 -9.00
CA SER A 122 18.50 -37.09 -7.60
C SER A 122 17.22 -37.86 -7.27
N LEU A 123 17.40 -39.06 -6.69
CA LEU A 123 16.30 -39.96 -6.31
C LEU A 123 15.71 -39.64 -4.92
N GLN A 124 16.18 -38.56 -4.29
CA GLN A 124 15.81 -38.15 -2.93
C GLN A 124 14.48 -37.36 -2.84
N TYR A 125 13.71 -37.34 -3.93
CA TYR A 125 12.39 -36.72 -3.98
C TYR A 125 11.43 -37.39 -2.98
N GLY A 126 10.70 -36.59 -2.21
CA GLY A 126 9.75 -37.08 -1.20
C GLY A 126 10.34 -37.46 0.16
N LYS A 127 11.68 -37.47 0.32
CA LYS A 127 12.35 -37.71 1.62
C LYS A 127 12.63 -36.44 2.43
N ALA A 128 11.88 -35.36 2.18
CA ALA A 128 12.10 -34.09 2.87
C ALA A 128 11.83 -34.24 4.38
N PRO A 129 12.62 -33.57 5.24
CA PRO A 129 12.36 -33.54 6.67
C PRO A 129 10.98 -32.95 6.94
N LYS A 130 10.34 -33.40 8.03
CA LYS A 130 9.04 -32.87 8.44
C LYS A 130 9.19 -31.37 8.71
N VAL A 131 8.33 -30.58 8.05
CA VAL A 131 8.27 -29.13 8.23
C VAL A 131 7.67 -28.82 9.60
N SER A 132 8.23 -27.82 10.30
CA SER A 132 7.68 -27.38 11.59
C SER A 132 6.28 -26.79 11.43
N GLU A 133 5.46 -26.92 12.47
CA GLU A 133 4.08 -26.44 12.46
C GLU A 133 4.00 -24.92 12.25
N ASP A 134 4.90 -24.14 12.86
CA ASP A 134 5.01 -22.69 12.67
C ASP A 134 5.17 -22.28 11.18
N LYS A 135 5.93 -23.05 10.40
CA LYS A 135 6.12 -22.79 8.97
C LYS A 135 4.86 -23.09 8.17
N ILE A 136 4.14 -24.15 8.55
CA ILE A 136 2.84 -24.49 7.95
C ILE A 136 1.84 -23.38 8.26
N GLU A 137 1.77 -22.90 9.50
CA GLU A 137 0.91 -21.78 9.88
C GLU A 137 1.23 -20.50 9.11
N ARG A 138 2.52 -20.18 8.93
CA ARG A 138 2.96 -19.03 8.09
C ARG A 138 2.46 -19.16 6.65
N MET A 139 2.54 -20.35 6.06
CA MET A 139 2.02 -20.61 4.71
C MET A 139 0.49 -20.46 4.67
N VAL A 140 -0.23 -21.04 5.63
CA VAL A 140 -1.69 -20.93 5.72
C VAL A 140 -2.14 -19.48 5.85
N LYS A 141 -1.45 -18.69 6.68
CA LYS A 141 -1.69 -17.25 6.82
C LYS A 141 -1.49 -16.52 5.49
N GLU A 142 -0.43 -16.84 4.76
CA GLU A 142 -0.15 -16.24 3.45
C GLU A 142 -1.21 -16.59 2.41
N LEU A 143 -1.77 -17.81 2.44
CA LEU A 143 -2.89 -18.21 1.60
C LEU A 143 -4.18 -17.45 1.96
N ARG A 144 -4.49 -17.29 3.25
CA ARG A 144 -5.64 -16.49 3.71
C ARG A 144 -5.54 -15.04 3.27
N ASP A 145 -4.38 -14.41 3.46
CA ASP A 145 -4.11 -13.04 2.99
C ASP A 145 -4.35 -12.90 1.47
N LYS A 146 -4.06 -13.95 0.70
CA LYS A 146 -4.27 -13.95 -0.77
C LYS A 146 -5.74 -14.09 -1.13
N ASP A 147 -6.47 -14.95 -0.43
CA ASP A 147 -7.91 -15.08 -0.62
C ASP A 147 -8.64 -13.78 -0.29
N GLU A 148 -8.26 -13.10 0.79
CA GLU A 148 -8.78 -11.77 1.14
C GLU A 148 -8.50 -10.74 0.04
N LYS A 149 -7.27 -10.69 -0.48
CA LYS A 149 -6.91 -9.81 -1.60
C LYS A 149 -7.69 -10.12 -2.87
N ARG A 150 -7.91 -11.40 -3.18
CA ARG A 150 -8.72 -11.83 -4.33
C ARG A 150 -10.17 -11.38 -4.16
N ASN A 151 -10.74 -11.51 -2.98
CA ASN A 151 -12.11 -11.08 -2.68
C ASN A 151 -12.25 -9.56 -2.76
N ALA A 152 -11.23 -8.81 -2.33
CA ALA A 152 -11.19 -7.35 -2.40
C ALA A 152 -10.89 -6.79 -3.80
N PHE A 153 -10.47 -7.64 -4.76
CA PHE A 153 -10.11 -7.20 -6.12
C PHE A 153 -11.30 -6.58 -6.86
N SER A 154 -12.49 -7.17 -6.71
CA SER A 154 -13.73 -6.60 -7.23
C SER A 154 -14.42 -5.80 -6.14
N ARG A 155 -14.31 -4.47 -6.22
CA ARG A 155 -14.96 -3.57 -5.25
C ARG A 155 -16.41 -3.34 -5.65
N ARG A 156 -17.34 -3.65 -4.75
CA ARG A 156 -18.76 -3.26 -4.91
C ARG A 156 -18.84 -1.73 -4.88
N ARG A 157 -19.50 -1.15 -5.89
CA ARG A 157 -19.80 0.30 -5.92
C ARG A 157 -20.92 0.58 -4.92
N ARG A 158 -20.87 1.72 -4.23
CA ARG A 158 -21.94 2.13 -3.31
C ARG A 158 -23.22 2.40 -4.11
N PHE A 159 -24.35 1.99 -3.57
CA PHE A 159 -25.67 2.38 -4.08
C PHE A 159 -25.93 3.83 -3.69
N HIS A 160 -26.50 4.61 -4.61
CA HIS A 160 -26.88 6.00 -4.39
C HIS A 160 -28.39 6.09 -4.54
N GLU A 161 -29.09 6.41 -3.46
CA GLU A 161 -30.57 6.44 -3.40
C GLU A 161 -31.17 7.56 -4.27
N GLU A 162 -30.40 8.61 -4.55
CA GLU A 162 -30.77 9.71 -5.45
C GLU A 162 -30.81 9.30 -6.92
N LYS A 163 -30.24 8.14 -7.28
CA LYS A 163 -30.20 7.71 -8.68
C LYS A 163 -31.55 7.13 -9.09
N ASP A 164 -32.09 7.62 -10.21
CA ASP A 164 -33.27 7.04 -10.84
C ASP A 164 -33.10 5.53 -11.09
N ILE A 165 -34.13 4.77 -10.70
CA ILE A 165 -34.14 3.32 -10.78
C ILE A 165 -34.74 2.91 -12.13
N ASP A 166 -33.90 2.40 -13.02
CA ASP A 166 -34.26 1.90 -14.35
C ASP A 166 -34.55 0.38 -14.38
N SER A 167 -34.54 -0.27 -13.21
CA SER A 167 -34.53 -1.73 -13.09
C SER A 167 -35.52 -2.25 -12.04
N ILE A 168 -36.21 -3.35 -12.36
CA ILE A 168 -37.16 -4.02 -11.45
C ILE A 168 -36.45 -5.00 -10.49
N ASN A 169 -35.34 -5.62 -10.92
CA ASN A 169 -34.59 -6.60 -10.12
C ASN A 169 -33.06 -6.45 -10.29
N ASP A 170 -32.27 -7.04 -9.38
CA ASP A 170 -30.81 -6.93 -9.38
C ASP A 170 -30.16 -7.46 -10.67
N ARG A 171 -30.71 -8.53 -11.26
CA ARG A 171 -30.21 -9.10 -12.52
C ARG A 171 -30.42 -8.13 -13.68
N ASN A 172 -31.56 -7.43 -13.69
CA ASN A 172 -31.89 -6.40 -14.66
C ASN A 172 -31.00 -5.17 -14.45
N GLU A 173 -30.77 -4.74 -13.21
CA GLU A 173 -29.84 -3.64 -12.90
C GLU A 173 -28.43 -3.93 -13.43
N HIS A 174 -27.95 -5.17 -13.25
CA HIS A 174 -26.67 -5.59 -13.80
C HIS A 174 -26.64 -5.63 -15.33
N PHE A 175 -27.76 -6.01 -15.97
CA PHE A 175 -27.90 -6.02 -17.42
C PHE A 175 -27.93 -4.59 -17.98
N ASN A 176 -28.75 -3.69 -17.42
CA ASN A 176 -28.79 -2.26 -17.77
C ASN A 176 -27.40 -1.63 -17.61
N LYS A 177 -26.70 -1.88 -16.50
CA LYS A 177 -25.31 -1.44 -16.30
C LYS A 177 -24.33 -1.98 -17.34
N LYS A 178 -24.60 -3.15 -17.94
CA LYS A 178 -23.76 -3.74 -19.01
C LYS A 178 -24.03 -3.05 -20.34
N ILE A 179 -25.30 -2.82 -20.67
CA ILE A 179 -25.72 -2.08 -21.86
C ILE A 179 -25.18 -0.65 -21.83
N GLU A 180 -25.33 0.05 -20.70
CA GLU A 180 -24.82 1.42 -20.53
C GLU A 180 -23.30 1.50 -20.76
N ARG A 181 -22.54 0.51 -20.29
CA ARG A 181 -21.08 0.46 -20.53
C ARG A 181 -20.70 0.25 -22.00
N ALA A 182 -21.50 -0.51 -22.75
CA ALA A 182 -21.21 -0.83 -24.14
C ALA A 182 -21.74 0.24 -25.11
N PHE A 183 -22.95 0.74 -24.86
CA PHE A 183 -23.70 1.58 -25.79
C PHE A 183 -23.94 3.01 -25.30
N GLY A 184 -23.78 3.30 -24.01
CA GLY A 184 -24.09 4.63 -23.43
C GLY A 184 -23.33 5.78 -24.09
N ARG A 185 -22.12 5.53 -24.61
CA ARG A 185 -21.36 6.52 -25.39
C ARG A 185 -22.07 6.92 -26.69
N TYR A 186 -22.76 5.97 -27.32
CA TYR A 186 -23.42 6.16 -28.61
C TYR A 186 -24.88 6.60 -28.47
N THR A 187 -25.52 6.30 -27.34
CA THR A 187 -26.93 6.61 -27.09
C THR A 187 -27.15 7.87 -26.24
N LEU A 188 -26.10 8.65 -25.99
CA LEU A 188 -26.15 9.86 -25.14
C LEU A 188 -27.18 10.88 -25.64
N GLU A 189 -27.24 11.10 -26.96
CA GLU A 189 -28.18 12.03 -27.57
C GLU A 189 -29.63 11.58 -27.39
N ILE A 190 -29.91 10.31 -27.64
CA ILE A 190 -31.24 9.70 -27.45
C ILE A 190 -31.68 9.84 -26.00
N LYS A 191 -30.77 9.60 -25.05
CA LYS A 191 -31.05 9.75 -23.61
C LYS A 191 -31.36 11.20 -23.24
N ASN A 192 -30.55 12.15 -23.70
CA ASN A 192 -30.79 13.58 -23.46
C ASN A 192 -32.11 14.05 -24.09
N ASN A 193 -32.47 13.56 -25.27
CA ASN A 193 -33.75 13.90 -25.91
C ASN A 193 -34.94 13.34 -25.11
N LEU A 194 -34.82 12.14 -24.54
CA LEU A 194 -35.83 11.56 -23.67
C LEU A 194 -36.01 12.39 -22.39
N GLU A 195 -34.91 12.81 -21.75
CA GLU A 195 -34.93 13.68 -20.56
C GLU A 195 -35.50 15.08 -20.87
N ARG A 196 -35.40 15.54 -22.12
CA ARG A 196 -35.97 16.81 -22.61
C ARG A 196 -37.40 16.69 -23.14
N GLY A 197 -38.03 15.52 -23.04
CA GLY A 197 -39.41 15.34 -23.48
C GLY A 197 -39.58 15.16 -25.00
N THR A 198 -38.62 14.52 -25.67
CA THR A 198 -38.65 14.11 -27.10
C THR A 198 -38.62 15.24 -28.14
N ALA A 199 -38.35 16.49 -27.73
CA ALA A 199 -38.15 17.59 -28.65
C ALA A 199 -36.82 17.42 -29.43
N LEU A 200 -36.89 17.46 -30.75
CA LEU A 200 -35.70 17.53 -31.61
C LEU A 200 -35.03 18.90 -31.43
N PRO A 201 -33.68 19.00 -31.51
CA PRO A 201 -33.00 20.28 -31.59
C PRO A 201 -33.40 20.98 -32.90
N ASP A 202 -33.71 22.28 -32.83
CA ASP A 202 -33.81 23.15 -34.02
C ASP A 202 -32.46 23.22 -34.77
#